data_AF-A0A8J3GTV4-F1
#
_entry.id   AF-A0A8J3GTV4-F1
#
_cell.length_a   1.000
_cell.length_b   1.000
_cell.length_c   1.000
_cell.angle_alpha   90.00
_cell.angle_beta   90.00
_cell.angle_gamma   90.00
#
_symmetry.space_group_name_H-M   'P 1'
#
loop_
_entity.id
_entity.type
_entity.pdbx_description
1 polymer ?
#
loop_
_entity_poly.entity_id
_entity_poly.type
_entity_poly.pdbx_seq_one_letter_code
_entity_poly.pdbx_strand_id
1 'polypeptide(L)'
;MTFVTADEVARMTGFESGEAFLRARDRLEKRERFPAPMPTCLRPLKWRRDAIAAWVEEHGIFGTRAVSGPNVVLFEMARQA
;
A
#
# COMPACT_ATOMS: atom_id res chain seq x y z
N MET A 1 1.39 -13.23 5.85
CA MET A 1 0.60 -12.72 4.71
C MET A 1 -0.73 -12.19 5.25
N THR A 2 -0.78 -10.90 5.60
CA THR A 2 -1.94 -10.30 6.29
C THR A 2 -2.78 -9.50 5.31
N PHE A 3 -4.11 -9.59 5.39
CA PHE A 3 -5.02 -8.85 4.54
C PHE A 3 -5.63 -7.66 5.29
N VAL A 4 -5.76 -6.53 4.59
CA VAL A 4 -6.31 -5.29 5.12
C VAL A 4 -7.51 -4.84 4.30
N THR A 5 -8.48 -4.22 4.97
CA THR A 5 -9.68 -3.66 4.35
C THR A 5 -9.41 -2.24 3.84
N ALA A 6 -10.35 -1.69 3.07
CA ALA A 6 -10.27 -0.31 2.58
C ALA A 6 -10.09 0.72 3.71
N ASP A 7 -10.71 0.47 4.87
CA ASP A 7 -10.61 1.36 6.03
C ASP A 7 -9.19 1.38 6.63
N GLU A 8 -8.59 0.22 6.79
CA GLU A 8 -7.21 0.13 7.28
C GLU A 8 -6.22 0.72 6.26
N VAL A 9 -6.44 0.49 4.96
CA VAL A 9 -5.64 1.10 3.90
C VAL A 9 -5.76 2.63 3.95
N ALA A 10 -6.95 3.17 4.17
CA ALA A 10 -7.16 4.61 4.31
C ALA A 10 -6.32 5.18 5.46
N ARG A 11 -6.32 4.53 6.63
CA ARG A 11 -5.48 4.94 7.77
C ARG A 11 -3.99 4.89 7.45
N MET A 12 -3.53 3.86 6.75
CA MET A 12 -2.12 3.72 6.36
C MET A 12 -1.67 4.76 5.34
N THR A 13 -2.58 5.26 4.51
CA THR A 13 -2.30 6.19 3.41
C THR A 13 -2.73 7.62 3.72
N GLY A 14 -3.27 7.88 4.92
CA GLY A 14 -3.67 9.21 5.37
C GLY A 14 -5.03 9.71 4.87
N PHE A 15 -5.87 8.84 4.32
CA PHE A 15 -7.27 9.19 4.01
C PHE A 15 -8.15 9.14 5.26
N GLU A 16 -9.14 10.02 5.32
CA GLU A 16 -10.07 10.14 6.44
C GLU A 16 -10.92 8.89 6.66
N SER A 17 -11.22 8.13 5.60
CA SER A 17 -12.09 6.95 5.68
C SER A 17 -11.89 6.01 4.49
N GLY A 18 -12.26 4.74 4.66
CA GLY A 18 -12.22 3.74 3.58
C GLY A 18 -13.00 4.14 2.32
N GLU A 19 -14.13 4.85 2.47
CA GLU A 19 -14.89 5.36 1.32
C GLU A 19 -14.17 6.45 0.55
N ALA A 20 -13.49 7.37 1.25
CA ALA A 20 -12.68 8.42 0.64
C ALA A 20 -11.51 7.80 -0.14
N PHE A 21 -10.85 6.80 0.44
CA PHE A 21 -9.85 6.00 -0.25
C PHE A 21 -10.42 5.31 -1.48
N LEU A 22 -11.59 4.66 -1.39
CA LEU A 22 -12.22 3.99 -2.54
C LEU A 22 -12.54 4.95 -3.70
N ARG A 23 -12.90 6.20 -3.41
CA ARG A 23 -13.09 7.25 -4.45
C ARG A 23 -11.76 7.68 -5.07
N ALA A 24 -10.70 7.77 -4.27
CA ALA A 24 -9.36 8.10 -4.74
C ALA A 24 -8.64 6.93 -5.42
N ARG A 25 -9.08 5.69 -5.18
CA ARG A 25 -8.44 4.46 -5.64
C ARG A 25 -8.19 4.45 -7.14
N ASP A 26 -9.19 4.81 -7.95
CA ASP A 26 -9.06 4.83 -9.42
C ASP A 26 -7.92 5.76 -9.87
N ARG A 27 -7.78 6.92 -9.22
CA ARG A 27 -6.67 7.85 -9.46
C ARG A 27 -5.33 7.24 -9.02
N LEU A 28 -5.27 6.64 -7.84
CA LEU A 28 -4.07 6.01 -7.29
C LEU A 28 -3.59 4.85 -8.17
N GLU A 29 -4.50 4.00 -8.64
CA GLU A 29 -4.20 2.87 -9.55
C GLU A 29 -3.65 3.39 -10.89
N LYS A 30 -4.26 4.43 -11.47
CA LYS A 30 -3.88 4.95 -12.79
C LYS A 30 -2.61 5.80 -12.78
N ARG A 31 -2.38 6.58 -11.72
CA ARG A 31 -1.30 7.58 -11.68
C ARG A 31 -0.14 7.17 -10.80
N GLU A 32 -0.42 6.45 -9.73
CA GLU A 32 0.53 6.21 -8.63
C GLU A 32 0.85 4.72 -8.50
N ARG A 33 0.46 3.90 -9.49
CA ARG A 33 0.71 2.45 -9.56
C ARG A 33 0.31 1.71 -8.28
N PHE A 34 -0.79 2.15 -7.67
CA PHE A 34 -1.28 1.58 -6.43
C PHE A 34 -1.62 0.08 -6.60
N PRO A 35 -1.32 -0.78 -5.60
CA PRO A 35 -1.59 -2.21 -5.69
C PRO A 35 -3.08 -2.52 -5.82
N ALA A 36 -3.41 -3.36 -6.80
CA ALA A 36 -4.78 -3.82 -7.03
C ALA A 36 -5.31 -4.64 -5.84
N PRO A 37 -6.62 -4.58 -5.55
CA PRO A 37 -7.24 -5.45 -4.56
C PRO A 37 -7.14 -6.92 -4.99
N MET A 38 -7.21 -7.84 -4.03
CA MET A 38 -7.29 -9.27 -4.32
C MET A 38 -8.51 -9.56 -5.20
N PRO A 39 -8.37 -10.38 -6.26
CA PRO A 39 -9.44 -10.69 -7.21
C PRO A 39 -10.44 -11.71 -6.64
N THR A 40 -10.87 -11.51 -5.40
CA THR A 40 -11.93 -12.30 -4.79
C THR A 40 -13.26 -11.62 -5.08
N CYS A 41 -14.23 -12.33 -5.67
CA CYS A 41 -15.58 -11.81 -5.95
C CYS A 41 -16.38 -11.45 -4.67
N LEU A 42 -15.79 -11.59 -3.48
CA LEU A 42 -16.41 -11.32 -2.20
C LEU A 42 -16.10 -9.89 -1.77
N ARG A 43 -17.16 -9.10 -1.57
CA ARG A 43 -17.10 -7.83 -0.86
C ARG A 43 -17.06 -8.13 0.65
N PRO A 44 -16.29 -7.38 1.45
CA PRO A 44 -15.54 -6.18 1.10
C PRO A 44 -14.21 -6.47 0.40
N LEU A 45 -13.77 -5.55 -0.46
CA LEU A 45 -12.46 -5.61 -1.13
C LEU A 45 -11.33 -5.63 -0.09
N LYS A 46 -10.30 -6.44 -0.36
CA LYS A 46 -9.14 -6.61 0.52
C LYS A 46 -7.84 -6.42 -0.26
N TRP A 47 -6.84 -5.87 0.42
CA TRP A 47 -5.49 -5.71 -0.10
C TRP A 47 -4.52 -6.51 0.74
N ARG A 48 -3.37 -6.85 0.16
CA ARG A 48 -2.26 -7.44 0.90
C ARG A 48 -1.57 -6.32 1.69
N ARG A 49 -1.48 -6.47 3.01
CA ARG A 49 -0.82 -5.48 3.88
C ARG A 49 0.61 -5.21 3.42
N ASP A 50 1.35 -6.25 3.04
CA ASP A 50 2.74 -6.14 2.59
C ASP A 50 2.87 -5.26 1.34
N ALA A 51 1.95 -5.38 0.38
CA ALA A 51 1.97 -4.57 -0.85
C ALA A 51 1.63 -3.10 -0.58
N ILE A 52 0.71 -2.85 0.35
CA ILE A 52 0.35 -1.49 0.77
C ILE A 52 1.50 -0.85 1.54
N ALA A 53 2.16 -1.61 2.43
CA ALA A 53 3.32 -1.13 3.17
C ALA A 53 4.47 -0.75 2.23
N ALA A 54 4.83 -1.63 1.30
CA ALA A 54 5.87 -1.35 0.30
C ALA A 54 5.52 -0.11 -0.56
N TRP A 55 4.26 0.04 -0.97
CA TRP A 55 3.82 1.22 -1.71
C TRP A 55 3.90 2.52 -0.88
N VAL A 56 3.52 2.47 0.40
CA VAL A 56 3.65 3.61 1.32
C VAL A 56 5.12 3.98 1.54
N GLU A 57 6.00 3.00 1.68
CA GLU A 57 7.45 3.20 1.79
C GLU A 57 8.04 3.83 0.52
N GLU A 58 7.61 3.41 -0.66
CA GLU A 58 8.07 3.95 -1.95
C GLU A 58 7.56 5.37 -2.24
N HIS A 59 6.30 5.67 -1.87
CA HIS A 59 5.69 6.98 -2.10
C HIS A 59 5.91 7.98 -0.95
N GLY A 60 6.51 7.54 0.16
CA GLY A 60 6.86 8.39 1.30
C GLY A 60 5.66 9.09 1.94
N ILE A 61 4.46 8.47 1.92
CA ILE A 61 3.27 9.10 2.47
C ILE A 61 3.36 9.10 3.99
N PHE A 62 3.73 10.26 4.52
CA PHE A 62 3.99 10.52 5.92
C PHE A 62 2.75 10.30 6.78
N GLY A 63 2.84 9.34 7.70
CA GLY A 63 1.80 9.08 8.70
C GLY A 63 2.27 8.10 9.76
N THR A 64 3.25 8.52 10.56
CA THR A 64 3.83 7.83 11.72
C THR A 64 5.08 6.98 11.45
N ARG A 65 6.02 7.16 12.37
CA ARG A 65 7.36 6.56 12.42
C ARG A 65 7.27 5.04 12.30
N ALA A 66 7.66 4.49 11.16
CA ALA A 66 7.90 3.06 11.01
C ALA A 66 9.08 2.65 11.89
N VAL A 67 8.79 2.16 13.09
CA VAL A 67 9.74 1.39 13.90
C VAL A 67 9.51 -0.09 13.64
N SER A 68 10.60 -0.72 13.19
CA SER A 68 10.94 -2.15 13.28
C SER A 68 10.48 -3.11 12.18
N GLY A 69 11.40 -3.32 11.24
CA GLY A 69 11.64 -4.60 10.55
C GLY A 69 13.04 -4.57 9.93
N PRO A 70 13.96 -5.51 10.24
CA PRO A 70 15.31 -5.53 9.67
C PRO A 70 15.30 -6.07 8.23
N ASN A 71 14.55 -5.41 7.34
CA ASN A 71 14.46 -5.79 5.92
C ASN A 71 14.45 -4.56 5.01
N VAL A 72 15.44 -3.68 5.20
CA VAL A 72 15.92 -2.85 4.09
C VAL A 72 16.78 -3.77 3.23
N VAL A 73 16.15 -4.47 2.28
CA VAL A 73 16.90 -5.13 1.20
C VAL A 73 17.43 -4.01 0.33
N LEU A 74 18.67 -3.62 0.60
CA LEU A 74 19.50 -2.80 -0.26
C LEU A 74 19.64 -3.53 -1.60
N PHE A 75 18.77 -3.23 -2.57
CA PHE A 75 18.91 -3.74 -3.93
C PHE A 75 19.94 -2.87 -4.67
N GLU A 76 21.20 -2.98 -4.27
CA GLU A 76 22.35 -2.40 -4.97
C GLU A 76 23.16 -3.53 -5.62
N MET A 77 22.53 -4.24 -6.56
CA MET A 77 23.21 -5.11 -7.50
C MET A 77 22.56 -5.01 -8.88
N ALA A 78 22.93 -3.96 -9.62
CA ALA A 78 22.92 -3.97 -11.08
C ALA A 78 23.71 -2.79 -11.65
N ARG A 79 25.05 -2.82 -11.51
CA ARG A 79 25.91 -2.37 -12.60
C ARG A 79 27.14 -3.27 -12.67
N GLN A 80 26.98 -4.36 -13.42
CA GLN A 80 28.07 -5.21 -13.91
C GLN A 80 29.17 -4.34 -14.55
N ALA A 81 30.43 -4.58 -14.17
CA ALA A 81 31.54 -4.93 -15.07
C ALA A 81 32.78 -5.23 -14.21
#